data_AF-A0A6G7BWT2-F1
#
_entry.id   AF-A0A6G7BWT2-F1
#
_cell.length_a   1.000
_cell.length_b   1.000
_cell.length_c   1.000
_cell.angle_alpha   90.00
_cell.angle_beta   90.00
_cell.angle_gamma   90.00
#
_symmetry.space_group_name_H-M   'P 1'
#
loop_
_entity.id
_entity.type
_entity.pdbx_description
1 polymer ?
#
loop_
_entity_poly.entity_id
_entity_poly.type
_entity_poly.pdbx_seq_one_letter_code
_entity_poly.pdbx_strand_id
1 'polypeptide(L)'
;MKLKGFYTDTKESIERHFSFLKAFGFSAFEEKQLAYEYHFETKNDVALIDIWFEANSSTPIWMTVNGYYVDHLELENSKLKAYKVALTENYNKPFEQYLETNQAIFLNQIAEQYAMNGKEINDSYLNELSEIIKRHITVLSGNLEVLRTNTEIVQKAFEAEKATERIKKGIYTLEYQFFNTNDYDAYEEFDDLKQLEMYLSDRKEIEKYRILDCNMNEISLK
;
A
#
# COMPACT_ATOMS: atom_id res chain seq x y z
N MET A 1 -3.96 -22.76 -25.22
CA MET A 1 -3.22 -21.51 -24.97
C MET A 1 -2.86 -21.52 -23.49
N LYS A 2 -1.58 -21.56 -23.11
CA LYS A 2 -1.22 -21.49 -21.68
C LYS A 2 -1.67 -20.11 -21.18
N LEU A 3 -2.54 -20.06 -20.17
CA LEU A 3 -2.81 -18.84 -19.44
C LEU A 3 -1.45 -18.29 -18.97
N LYS A 4 -1.07 -17.13 -19.47
CA LYS A 4 0.03 -16.36 -18.90
C LYS A 4 -0.42 -15.96 -17.49
N GLY A 5 0.45 -16.07 -16.51
CA GLY A 5 0.12 -15.74 -15.12
C GLY A 5 0.21 -14.23 -14.88
N PHE A 6 -0.32 -13.78 -13.73
CA PHE A 6 -0.32 -12.38 -13.28
C PHE A 6 0.98 -11.63 -13.57
N TYR A 7 2.12 -12.21 -13.17
CA TYR A 7 3.43 -11.63 -13.42
C TYR A 7 3.69 -11.31 -14.91
N THR A 8 3.45 -12.26 -15.81
CA THR A 8 3.75 -12.07 -17.24
C THR A 8 2.80 -11.07 -17.88
N ASP A 9 1.52 -11.10 -17.52
CA ASP A 9 0.54 -10.14 -18.02
C ASP A 9 0.87 -8.71 -17.57
N THR A 10 1.21 -8.52 -16.29
CA THR A 10 1.60 -7.22 -15.74
C THR A 10 2.88 -6.69 -16.39
N LYS A 11 3.90 -7.54 -16.56
CA LYS A 11 5.15 -7.16 -17.24
C LYS A 11 4.91 -6.69 -18.68
N GLU A 12 4.11 -7.43 -19.44
CA GLU A 12 3.75 -7.06 -20.82
C GLU A 12 2.96 -5.74 -20.88
N SER A 13 2.08 -5.50 -19.90
CA SER A 13 1.35 -4.24 -19.76
C SER A 13 2.26 -3.06 -19.43
N ILE A 14 3.25 -3.24 -18.55
CA ILE A 14 4.25 -2.19 -18.23
C ILE A 14 5.01 -1.80 -19.50
N GLU A 15 5.57 -2.77 -20.22
CA GLU A 15 6.33 -2.51 -21.45
C GLU A 15 5.48 -1.78 -22.50
N ARG A 16 4.22 -2.19 -22.66
CA ARG A 16 3.30 -1.60 -23.64
C ARG A 16 2.96 -0.15 -23.29
N HIS A 17 2.44 0.10 -22.09
CA HIS A 17 1.84 1.39 -21.72
C HIS A 17 2.87 2.46 -21.40
N PHE A 18 4.05 2.06 -20.93
CA PHE A 18 5.11 2.98 -20.50
C PHE A 18 6.26 3.14 -21.50
N SER A 19 6.15 2.52 -22.69
CA SER A 19 7.15 2.65 -23.76
C SER A 19 7.43 4.10 -24.18
N PHE A 20 6.48 5.03 -23.98
CA PHE A 20 6.65 6.45 -24.29
C PHE A 20 7.74 7.13 -23.45
N LEU A 21 8.06 6.61 -22.25
CA LEU A 21 9.08 7.18 -21.36
C LEU A 21 10.45 7.27 -22.02
N LYS A 22 10.75 6.39 -23.00
CA LYS A 22 11.98 6.46 -23.80
C LYS A 22 12.16 7.80 -24.51
N ALA A 23 11.06 8.44 -24.94
CA ALA A 23 11.10 9.76 -25.56
C ALA A 23 11.51 10.88 -24.58
N PHE A 24 11.42 10.61 -23.27
CA PHE A 24 11.78 11.51 -22.17
C PHE A 24 13.13 11.14 -21.54
N GLY A 25 13.95 10.35 -22.22
CA GLY A 25 15.30 10.00 -21.80
C GLY A 25 15.37 8.95 -20.69
N PHE A 26 14.28 8.24 -20.39
CA PHE A 26 14.30 7.14 -19.44
C PHE A 26 15.02 5.91 -20.01
N SER A 27 15.68 5.16 -19.13
CA SER A 27 16.24 3.85 -19.43
C SER A 27 15.17 2.82 -19.79
N ALA A 28 15.59 1.65 -20.26
CA ALA A 28 14.70 0.49 -20.23
C ALA A 28 14.32 0.16 -18.78
N PHE A 29 13.17 -0.49 -18.60
CA PHE A 29 12.79 -1.04 -17.30
C PHE A 29 13.76 -2.14 -16.89
N GLU A 30 14.30 -2.03 -15.69
CA GLU A 30 15.11 -3.05 -15.03
C GLU A 30 14.24 -3.75 -13.99
N GLU A 31 14.21 -5.07 -14.04
CA GLU A 31 13.48 -5.89 -13.08
C GLU A 31 14.37 -6.20 -11.86
N LYS A 32 13.83 -5.98 -10.66
CA LYS A 32 14.47 -6.34 -9.39
C LYS A 32 13.48 -7.12 -8.53
N GLN A 33 13.96 -8.14 -7.85
CA GLN A 33 13.17 -8.86 -6.86
C GLN A 33 13.60 -8.44 -5.46
N LEU A 34 12.67 -7.94 -4.66
CA LEU A 34 12.87 -7.56 -3.26
C LEU A 34 11.91 -8.37 -2.40
N ALA A 35 12.44 -9.31 -1.62
CA ALA A 35 11.63 -10.27 -0.86
C ALA A 35 10.56 -10.96 -1.76
N TYR A 36 9.28 -10.67 -1.52
CA TYR A 36 8.14 -11.24 -2.25
C TYR A 36 7.64 -10.37 -3.41
N GLU A 37 8.28 -9.21 -3.62
CA GLU A 37 7.88 -8.19 -4.59
C GLU A 37 8.78 -8.21 -5.84
N TYR A 38 8.17 -7.91 -6.98
CA TYR A 38 8.83 -7.65 -8.25
C TYR A 38 8.71 -6.16 -8.58
N HIS A 39 9.84 -5.49 -8.65
CA HIS A 39 9.97 -4.08 -9.00
C HIS A 39 10.44 -3.94 -10.44
N PHE A 40 9.83 -3.02 -11.17
CA PHE A 40 10.18 -2.64 -12.53
C PHE A 40 10.56 -1.16 -12.49
N GLU A 41 11.85 -0.91 -12.43
CA GLU A 41 12.39 0.43 -12.27
C GLU A 41 12.87 1.00 -13.61
N THR A 42 12.60 2.28 -13.86
CA THR A 42 13.23 3.04 -14.95
C THR A 42 13.55 4.44 -14.48
N LYS A 43 14.64 5.03 -14.99
CA LYS A 43 15.06 6.37 -14.57
C LYS A 43 15.63 7.20 -15.69
N ASN A 44 15.58 8.52 -15.52
CA ASN A 44 16.42 9.49 -16.20
C ASN A 44 17.26 10.26 -15.16
N ASP A 45 17.86 11.39 -15.54
CA ASP A 45 18.72 12.17 -14.64
C ASP A 45 18.01 12.81 -13.44
N VAL A 46 16.68 12.93 -13.47
CA VAL A 46 15.89 13.70 -12.50
C VAL A 46 14.72 12.94 -11.87
N ALA A 47 14.33 11.81 -12.45
CA ALA A 47 13.17 11.04 -12.04
C ALA A 47 13.45 9.53 -12.10
N LEU A 48 13.05 8.83 -11.04
CA LEU A 48 12.94 7.39 -10.93
C LEU A 48 11.46 7.03 -10.92
N ILE A 49 11.08 6.10 -11.78
CA ILE A 49 9.78 5.45 -11.78
C ILE A 49 9.99 4.03 -11.28
N ASP A 50 9.17 3.62 -10.31
CA ASP A 50 9.13 2.25 -9.81
C ASP A 50 7.69 1.75 -9.90
N ILE A 51 7.49 0.61 -10.56
CA ILE A 51 6.22 -0.11 -10.62
C ILE A 51 6.44 -1.47 -9.99
N TRP A 52 5.68 -1.82 -8.96
CA TRP A 52 5.88 -3.09 -8.26
C TRP A 52 4.59 -3.78 -7.85
N PHE A 53 4.71 -5.07 -7.58
CA PHE A 53 3.64 -5.95 -7.12
C PHE A 53 4.24 -7.23 -6.50
N GLU A 54 3.50 -7.88 -5.61
CA GLU A 54 3.83 -9.27 -5.23
C GLU A 54 3.32 -10.23 -6.32
N ALA A 55 4.01 -11.34 -6.59
CA ALA A 55 3.57 -12.28 -7.63
C ALA A 55 2.35 -13.14 -7.24
N ASN A 56 1.33 -12.53 -6.64
CA ASN A 56 0.04 -13.10 -6.37
C ASN A 56 -1.07 -12.19 -6.96
N SER A 57 -2.17 -12.78 -7.41
CA SER A 57 -3.24 -12.03 -8.09
C SER A 57 -4.06 -11.12 -7.17
N SER A 58 -3.91 -11.29 -5.86
CA SER A 58 -4.64 -10.55 -4.84
C SER A 58 -3.96 -9.23 -4.45
N THR A 59 -2.68 -9.05 -4.76
CA THR A 59 -1.98 -7.81 -4.41
C THR A 59 -2.21 -6.71 -5.44
N PRO A 60 -2.31 -5.45 -4.98
CA PRO A 60 -2.33 -4.31 -5.87
C PRO A 60 -1.04 -4.21 -6.69
N ILE A 61 -1.15 -3.54 -7.83
CA ILE A 61 0.02 -2.97 -8.50
C ILE A 61 0.20 -1.56 -7.95
N TRP A 62 1.42 -1.23 -7.57
CA TRP A 62 1.79 0.11 -7.12
C TRP A 62 2.72 0.77 -8.13
N MET A 63 2.70 2.10 -8.15
CA MET A 63 3.59 2.91 -8.99
C MET A 63 3.97 4.20 -8.27
N THR A 64 5.26 4.55 -8.30
CA THR A 64 5.76 5.82 -7.79
C THR A 64 6.60 6.59 -8.81
N VAL A 65 6.68 7.90 -8.61
CA VAL A 65 7.71 8.78 -9.20
C VAL A 65 8.50 9.40 -8.06
N ASN A 66 9.81 9.14 -7.99
CA ASN A 66 10.69 9.60 -6.91
C ASN A 66 10.13 9.27 -5.51
N GLY A 67 9.51 8.08 -5.36
CA GLY A 67 8.92 7.62 -4.09
C GLY A 67 7.52 8.15 -3.77
N TYR A 68 6.93 9.03 -4.60
CA TYR A 68 5.55 9.48 -4.43
C TYR A 68 4.60 8.67 -5.31
N TYR A 69 3.50 8.19 -4.74
CA TYR A 69 2.51 7.39 -5.47
C TYR A 69 1.85 8.19 -6.60
N VAL A 70 1.79 7.59 -7.79
CA VAL A 70 1.23 8.25 -8.99
C VAL A 70 -0.27 8.51 -8.87
N ASP A 71 -1.00 7.69 -8.12
CA ASP A 71 -2.42 7.92 -7.88
C ASP A 71 -2.70 9.23 -7.10
N HIS A 72 -1.70 9.76 -6.39
CA HIS A 72 -1.80 11.06 -5.73
C HIS A 72 -1.82 12.25 -6.71
N LEU A 73 -1.48 12.08 -8.00
CA LEU A 73 -1.63 13.16 -8.98
C LEU A 73 -3.10 13.51 -9.24
N GLU A 74 -4.01 12.55 -9.11
CA GLU A 74 -5.44 12.71 -9.39
C GLU A 74 -6.29 11.97 -8.35
N LEU A 75 -6.44 12.58 -7.17
CA LEU A 75 -7.17 11.98 -6.03
C LEU A 75 -8.61 11.55 -6.36
N GLU A 76 -9.25 12.24 -7.30
CA GLU A 76 -10.63 12.00 -7.72
C GLU A 76 -10.75 11.16 -9.01
N ASN A 77 -9.67 10.52 -9.46
CA ASN A 77 -9.69 9.72 -10.68
C ASN A 77 -10.60 8.49 -10.52
N SER A 78 -11.71 8.48 -11.27
CA SER A 78 -12.74 7.45 -11.19
C SER A 78 -12.26 6.06 -11.60
N LYS A 79 -11.29 5.96 -12.52
CA LYS A 79 -10.74 4.67 -12.96
C LYS A 79 -9.82 4.07 -11.91
N LEU A 80 -9.00 4.89 -11.23
CA LEU A 80 -8.21 4.41 -10.09
C LEU A 80 -9.11 3.97 -8.93
N LYS A 81 -10.19 4.71 -8.66
CA LYS A 81 -11.21 4.31 -7.68
C LYS A 81 -11.89 2.99 -8.07
N ALA A 82 -12.27 2.83 -9.33
CA ALA A 82 -12.87 1.59 -9.84
C ALA A 82 -11.91 0.39 -9.72
N TYR A 83 -10.61 0.59 -9.96
CA TYR A 83 -9.60 -0.45 -9.74
C TYR A 83 -9.54 -0.90 -8.28
N LYS A 84 -9.51 0.04 -7.31
CA LYS A 84 -9.50 -0.27 -5.87
C LYS A 84 -10.75 -1.06 -5.46
N VAL A 85 -11.92 -0.70 -5.98
CA VAL A 85 -13.18 -1.46 -5.78
C VAL A 85 -13.05 -2.87 -6.36
N ALA A 86 -12.59 -3.01 -7.61
CA ALA A 86 -12.44 -4.31 -8.25
C ALA A 86 -11.46 -5.24 -7.50
N LEU A 87 -10.32 -4.72 -7.01
CA LEU A 87 -9.41 -5.49 -6.16
C LEU A 87 -10.10 -5.96 -4.88
N THR A 88 -10.87 -5.07 -4.26
CA THR A 88 -11.56 -5.37 -3.00
C THR A 88 -12.60 -6.48 -3.18
N GLU A 89 -13.41 -6.37 -4.23
CA GLU A 89 -14.50 -7.30 -4.51
C GLU A 89 -14.01 -8.65 -5.02
N ASN A 90 -13.02 -8.65 -5.91
CA ASN A 90 -12.55 -9.89 -6.55
C ASN A 90 -11.53 -10.64 -5.71
N TYR A 91 -10.78 -9.94 -4.84
CA TYR A 91 -9.63 -10.53 -4.16
C TYR A 91 -9.65 -10.33 -2.64
N ASN A 92 -9.73 -9.10 -2.13
CA ASN A 92 -9.58 -8.86 -0.69
C ASN A 92 -10.70 -9.50 0.12
N LYS A 93 -11.97 -9.29 -0.26
CA LYS A 93 -13.13 -9.86 0.46
C LYS A 93 -13.09 -11.40 0.50
N PRO A 94 -12.89 -12.12 -0.62
CA PRO A 94 -12.70 -13.57 -0.56
C PRO A 94 -11.49 -13.98 0.29
N PHE A 95 -10.39 -13.24 0.23
CA PHE A 95 -9.20 -13.56 1.02
C PHE A 95 -9.44 -13.37 2.52
N GLU A 96 -10.13 -12.31 2.94
CA GLU A 96 -10.58 -12.10 4.33
C GLU A 96 -11.48 -13.26 4.78
N GLN A 97 -12.44 -13.66 3.95
CA GLN A 97 -13.30 -14.83 4.24
C GLN A 97 -12.50 -16.13 4.38
N TYR A 98 -11.45 -16.30 3.57
CA TYR A 98 -10.52 -17.42 3.74
C TYR A 98 -9.80 -17.35 5.10
N LEU A 99 -9.28 -16.19 5.50
CA LEU A 99 -8.61 -16.02 6.80
C LEU A 99 -9.55 -16.31 7.98
N GLU A 100 -10.81 -15.91 7.88
CA GLU A 100 -11.82 -16.13 8.93
C GLU A 100 -12.30 -17.58 9.03
N THR A 101 -12.45 -18.27 7.89
CA THR A 101 -13.12 -19.58 7.84
C THR A 101 -12.18 -20.75 7.55
N ASN A 102 -10.97 -20.47 7.08
CA ASN A 102 -10.00 -21.42 6.53
C ASN A 102 -10.58 -22.31 5.40
N GLN A 103 -11.58 -21.83 4.66
CA GLN A 103 -12.20 -22.58 3.56
C GLN A 103 -11.53 -22.30 2.22
N ALA A 104 -10.92 -23.32 1.62
CA ALA A 104 -10.21 -23.21 0.34
C ALA A 104 -11.08 -22.77 -0.86
N ILE A 105 -12.43 -22.82 -0.74
CA ILE A 105 -13.35 -22.35 -1.78
C ILE A 105 -13.11 -20.87 -2.13
N PHE A 106 -12.76 -20.05 -1.15
CA PHE A 106 -12.49 -18.62 -1.36
C PHE A 106 -11.18 -18.38 -2.12
N LEU A 107 -10.17 -19.24 -1.93
CA LEU A 107 -8.93 -19.19 -2.73
C LEU A 107 -9.19 -19.59 -4.20
N ASN A 108 -10.06 -20.58 -4.43
CA ASN A 108 -10.48 -20.94 -5.79
C ASN A 108 -11.22 -19.79 -6.47
N GLN A 109 -12.10 -19.08 -5.75
CA GLN A 109 -12.79 -17.90 -6.27
C GLN A 109 -11.80 -16.82 -6.72
N ILE A 110 -10.76 -16.52 -5.94
CA ILE A 110 -9.71 -15.55 -6.33
C ILE A 110 -9.06 -15.95 -7.66
N ALA A 111 -8.68 -17.23 -7.81
CA ALA A 111 -8.06 -17.73 -9.02
C ALA A 111 -9.02 -17.68 -10.23
N GLU A 112 -10.29 -18.01 -10.02
CA GLU A 112 -11.34 -17.93 -11.06
C GLU A 112 -11.60 -16.49 -11.49
N GLN A 113 -11.70 -15.55 -10.55
CA GLN A 113 -11.87 -14.12 -10.86
C GLN A 113 -10.69 -13.60 -11.66
N TYR A 114 -9.47 -13.94 -11.26
CA TYR A 114 -8.29 -13.55 -12.03
C TYR A 114 -8.34 -14.08 -13.47
N ALA A 115 -8.73 -15.35 -13.65
CA ALA A 115 -8.86 -15.98 -14.95
C ALA A 115 -9.98 -15.36 -15.82
N MET A 116 -11.03 -14.82 -15.19
CA MET A 116 -12.15 -14.17 -15.89
C MET A 116 -11.82 -12.78 -16.39
N ASN A 117 -11.27 -11.90 -15.54
CA ASN A 117 -11.11 -10.47 -15.86
C ASN A 117 -9.87 -9.83 -15.22
N GLY A 118 -9.07 -10.57 -14.44
CA GLY A 118 -7.95 -10.00 -13.69
C GLY A 118 -6.89 -9.37 -14.58
N LYS A 119 -6.62 -9.96 -15.75
CA LYS A 119 -5.73 -9.37 -16.76
C LYS A 119 -6.22 -7.98 -17.21
N GLU A 120 -7.48 -7.88 -17.58
CA GLU A 120 -8.08 -6.66 -18.15
C GLU A 120 -8.15 -5.54 -17.11
N ILE A 121 -8.47 -5.88 -15.86
CA ILE A 121 -8.49 -4.94 -14.74
C ILE A 121 -7.11 -4.32 -14.53
N ASN A 122 -6.07 -5.15 -14.42
CA ASN A 122 -4.70 -4.68 -14.19
C ASN A 122 -4.15 -3.92 -15.40
N ASP A 123 -4.46 -4.36 -16.61
CA ASP A 123 -4.05 -3.68 -17.83
C ASP A 123 -4.66 -2.29 -17.96
N SER A 124 -5.97 -2.16 -17.67
CA SER A 124 -6.69 -0.90 -17.68
C SER A 124 -6.13 0.08 -16.63
N TYR A 125 -5.78 -0.44 -15.44
CA TYR A 125 -5.15 0.34 -14.38
C TYR A 125 -3.76 0.87 -14.79
N LEU A 126 -2.88 0.00 -15.30
CA LEU A 126 -1.55 0.41 -15.78
C LEU A 126 -1.64 1.41 -16.94
N ASN A 127 -2.59 1.20 -17.86
CA ASN A 127 -2.86 2.17 -18.91
C ASN A 127 -3.26 3.53 -18.32
N GLU A 128 -4.18 3.55 -17.35
CA GLU A 128 -4.61 4.81 -16.72
C GLU A 128 -3.46 5.50 -15.98
N LEU A 129 -2.63 4.77 -15.23
CA LEU A 129 -1.42 5.35 -14.61
C LEU A 129 -0.50 5.98 -15.66
N SER A 130 -0.32 5.32 -16.81
CA SER A 130 0.46 5.88 -17.93
C SER A 130 -0.15 7.17 -18.48
N GLU A 131 -1.48 7.23 -18.59
CA GLU A 131 -2.21 8.41 -19.06
C GLU A 131 -2.17 9.55 -18.04
N ILE A 132 -2.20 9.26 -16.73
CA ILE A 132 -1.98 10.26 -15.68
C ILE A 132 -0.60 10.89 -15.83
N ILE A 133 0.45 10.07 -16.00
CA ILE A 133 1.80 10.62 -16.23
C ILE A 133 1.85 11.49 -17.49
N LYS A 134 1.16 11.12 -18.57
CA LYS A 134 1.10 11.95 -19.79
C LYS A 134 0.39 13.28 -19.56
N ARG A 135 -0.68 13.30 -18.76
CA ARG A 135 -1.40 14.54 -18.38
C ARG A 135 -0.56 15.43 -17.44
N HIS A 136 0.24 14.81 -16.57
CA HIS A 136 1.10 15.47 -15.59
C HIS A 136 2.58 15.36 -15.98
N ILE A 137 2.90 15.56 -17.25
CA ILE A 137 4.21 15.23 -17.83
C ILE A 137 5.40 15.92 -17.13
N THR A 138 5.16 17.04 -16.44
CA THR A 138 6.17 17.79 -15.69
C THR A 138 6.80 16.98 -14.56
N VAL A 139 6.15 15.93 -14.05
CA VAL A 139 6.75 15.03 -13.05
C VAL A 139 7.96 14.27 -13.59
N LEU A 140 8.00 14.00 -14.91
CA LEU A 140 9.14 13.37 -15.57
C LEU A 140 10.39 14.26 -15.61
N SER A 141 10.20 15.56 -15.38
CA SER A 141 11.25 16.57 -15.27
C SER A 141 11.55 16.94 -13.81
N GLY A 142 11.05 16.17 -12.84
CA GLY A 142 11.30 16.37 -11.41
C GLY A 142 10.38 17.40 -10.72
N ASN A 143 9.35 17.92 -11.39
CA ASN A 143 8.36 18.75 -10.72
C ASN A 143 7.37 17.88 -9.93
N LEU A 144 7.58 17.77 -8.62
CA LEU A 144 6.80 16.90 -7.72
C LEU A 144 5.85 17.67 -6.79
N GLU A 145 5.61 18.97 -7.01
CA GLU A 145 4.86 19.81 -6.08
C GLU A 145 3.43 19.28 -5.81
N VAL A 146 2.73 18.92 -6.89
CA VAL A 146 1.38 18.33 -6.81
C VAL A 146 1.41 16.99 -6.08
N LEU A 147 2.35 16.11 -6.42
CA LEU A 147 2.53 14.81 -5.77
C LEU A 147 2.76 14.97 -4.26
N ARG A 148 3.66 15.88 -3.86
CA ARG A 148 3.97 16.16 -2.46
C ARG A 148 2.74 16.66 -1.71
N THR A 149 2.08 17.69 -2.24
CA THR A 149 0.91 18.30 -1.62
C THR A 149 -0.22 17.29 -1.45
N ASN A 150 -0.50 16.50 -2.48
CA ASN A 150 -1.58 15.52 -2.43
C ASN A 150 -1.23 14.33 -1.54
N THR A 151 0.05 13.94 -1.45
CA THR A 151 0.52 12.94 -0.49
C THR A 151 0.26 13.39 0.94
N GLU A 152 0.52 14.66 1.27
CA GLU A 152 0.22 15.21 2.60
C GLU A 152 -1.29 15.21 2.90
N ILE A 153 -2.13 15.47 1.90
CA ILE A 153 -3.60 15.40 2.05
C ILE A 153 -4.03 13.97 2.36
N VAL A 154 -3.55 13.00 1.58
CA VAL A 154 -3.89 11.57 1.77
C VAL A 154 -3.40 11.08 3.14
N GLN A 155 -2.17 11.44 3.53
CA GLN A 155 -1.61 11.06 4.82
C GLN A 155 -2.45 11.61 5.99
N LYS A 156 -2.83 12.90 5.95
CA LYS A 156 -3.70 13.50 6.97
C LYS A 156 -5.07 12.85 7.05
N ALA A 157 -5.66 12.51 5.90
CA ALA A 157 -6.95 11.83 5.85
C ALA A 157 -6.86 10.43 6.47
N PHE A 158 -5.81 9.68 6.14
CA PHE A 158 -5.53 8.36 6.72
C PHE A 158 -5.32 8.42 8.24
N GLU A 159 -4.53 9.39 8.73
CA GLU A 159 -4.31 9.60 10.16
C GLU A 159 -5.61 9.95 10.91
N ALA A 160 -6.47 10.77 10.30
CA ALA A 160 -7.77 11.13 10.87
C ALA A 160 -8.74 9.94 10.93
N GLU A 161 -8.73 9.09 9.90
CA GLU A 161 -9.51 7.85 9.88
C GLU A 161 -9.02 6.87 10.95
N LYS A 162 -7.70 6.62 11.01
CA LYS A 162 -7.09 5.78 12.06
C LYS A 162 -7.42 6.30 13.46
N ALA A 163 -7.34 7.62 13.68
CA ALA A 163 -7.72 8.23 14.94
C ALA A 163 -9.21 8.02 15.28
N THR A 164 -10.10 8.15 14.29
CA THR A 164 -11.54 7.92 14.46
C THR A 164 -11.84 6.48 14.84
N GLU A 165 -11.20 5.52 14.16
CA GLU A 165 -11.35 4.09 14.47
C GLU A 165 -10.82 3.74 15.86
N ARG A 166 -9.64 4.26 16.22
CA ARG A 166 -9.05 4.10 17.55
C ARG A 166 -9.99 4.60 18.65
N ILE A 167 -10.55 5.80 18.48
CA ILE A 167 -11.53 6.40 19.41
C ILE A 167 -12.79 5.54 19.50
N LYS A 168 -13.34 5.13 18.36
CA LYS A 168 -14.56 4.30 18.29
C LYS A 168 -14.41 2.96 19.00
N LYS A 169 -13.24 2.31 18.85
CA LYS A 169 -12.94 1.03 19.48
C LYS A 169 -12.49 1.16 20.95
N GLY A 170 -12.16 2.37 21.40
CA GLY A 170 -11.67 2.59 22.77
C GLY A 170 -10.26 2.04 23.00
N ILE A 171 -9.43 2.03 21.95
CA ILE A 171 -8.10 1.43 21.98
C ILE A 171 -7.17 2.22 22.90
N TYR A 172 -6.41 1.50 23.72
CA TYR A 172 -5.28 2.01 24.49
C TYR A 172 -3.98 1.74 23.73
N THR A 173 -3.04 2.69 23.76
CA THR A 173 -1.72 2.51 23.16
C THR A 173 -0.67 2.45 24.25
N LEU A 174 0.12 1.39 24.29
CA LEU A 174 1.35 1.31 25.07
C LEU A 174 2.50 1.72 24.17
N GLU A 175 3.23 2.77 24.53
CA GLU A 175 4.48 3.12 23.87
C GLU A 175 5.63 2.87 24.83
N TYR A 176 6.70 2.23 24.37
CA TYR A 176 7.80 1.81 25.25
C TYR A 176 9.15 1.85 24.54
N GLN A 177 10.20 1.87 25.37
CA GLN A 177 11.58 1.80 24.90
C GLN A 177 12.01 0.33 24.78
N PHE A 178 12.41 -0.08 23.58
CA PHE A 178 12.93 -1.41 23.33
C PHE A 178 14.40 -1.40 22.87
N PHE A 179 14.77 -0.52 21.95
CA PHE A 179 16.17 -0.37 21.48
C PHE A 179 16.76 1.02 21.74
N ASN A 180 15.93 2.07 21.71
CA ASN A 180 16.33 3.47 21.84
C ASN A 180 16.27 3.93 23.30
N THR A 181 17.34 4.59 23.78
CA THR A 181 17.39 5.12 25.15
C THR A 181 16.71 6.47 25.32
N ASN A 182 16.44 7.17 24.22
CA ASN A 182 16.05 8.59 24.23
C ASN A 182 14.61 8.84 23.79
N ASP A 183 13.95 7.87 23.16
CA ASP A 183 12.58 8.00 22.67
C ASP A 183 11.85 6.66 22.76
N TYR A 184 10.52 6.69 22.70
CA TYR A 184 9.71 5.48 22.54
C TYR A 184 9.81 5.01 21.10
N ASP A 185 10.32 3.79 20.88
CA ASP A 185 10.62 3.23 19.56
C ASP A 185 9.82 1.98 19.24
N ALA A 186 8.93 1.57 20.15
CA ALA A 186 7.96 0.50 19.96
C ALA A 186 6.60 0.92 20.52
N TYR A 187 5.54 0.38 19.92
CA TYR A 187 4.19 0.54 20.42
C TYR A 187 3.34 -0.72 20.21
N GLU A 188 2.33 -0.88 21.06
CA GLU A 188 1.32 -1.94 20.98
C GLU A 188 -0.07 -1.33 21.27
N GLU A 189 -1.10 -1.81 20.58
CA GLU A 189 -2.48 -1.33 20.69
C GLU A 189 -3.36 -2.41 21.37
N PHE A 190 -4.21 -2.00 22.31
CA PHE A 190 -5.05 -2.91 23.10
C PHE A 190 -6.51 -2.44 23.16
N ASP A 191 -7.46 -3.37 23.03
CA ASP A 191 -8.90 -3.06 23.12
C ASP A 191 -9.37 -2.78 24.57
N ASP A 192 -8.58 -3.20 25.57
CA ASP A 192 -8.89 -2.98 26.97
C ASP A 192 -7.64 -2.81 27.84
N LEU A 193 -7.78 -2.03 28.91
CA LEU A 193 -6.68 -1.68 29.81
C LEU A 193 -6.13 -2.91 30.57
N LYS A 194 -6.96 -3.92 30.81
CA LYS A 194 -6.57 -5.11 31.56
C LYS A 194 -5.64 -6.01 30.75
N GLN A 195 -5.86 -6.14 29.44
CA GLN A 195 -4.95 -6.83 28.54
C GLN A 195 -3.60 -6.14 28.49
N LEU A 196 -3.59 -4.80 28.45
CA LEU A 196 -2.36 -4.01 28.49
C LEU A 196 -1.61 -4.26 29.82
N GLU A 197 -2.30 -4.22 30.96
CA GLU A 197 -1.72 -4.52 32.28
C GLU A 197 -1.11 -5.92 32.34
N MET A 198 -1.79 -6.92 31.77
CA MET A 198 -1.28 -8.28 31.68
C MET A 198 -0.02 -8.34 30.81
N TYR A 199 -0.02 -7.66 29.66
CA TYR A 199 1.15 -7.60 28.76
C TYR A 199 2.37 -7.01 29.47
N LEU A 200 2.21 -5.88 30.16
CA LEU A 200 3.29 -5.25 30.93
C LEU A 200 3.78 -6.16 32.07
N SER A 201 2.87 -6.87 32.74
CA SER A 201 3.22 -7.79 33.82
C SER A 201 4.07 -8.97 33.33
N ASP A 202 3.82 -9.43 32.11
CA ASP A 202 4.54 -10.53 31.46
C ASP A 202 5.89 -10.09 30.86
N ARG A 203 6.03 -8.80 30.52
CA ARG A 203 7.20 -8.23 29.84
C ARG A 203 8.02 -7.33 30.76
N LYS A 204 8.68 -7.97 31.72
CA LYS A 204 9.51 -7.30 32.75
C LYS A 204 10.70 -6.53 32.19
N GLU A 205 11.09 -6.79 30.95
CA GLU A 205 12.13 -6.04 30.23
C GLU A 205 11.70 -4.62 29.84
N ILE A 206 10.40 -4.31 29.86
CA ILE A 206 9.88 -2.98 29.55
C ILE A 206 10.01 -2.09 30.80
N GLU A 207 11.10 -1.32 30.88
CA GLU A 207 11.36 -0.46 32.04
C GLU A 207 10.79 0.96 31.90
N LYS A 208 10.66 1.45 30.67
CA LYS A 208 10.18 2.81 30.37
C LYS A 208 9.08 2.75 29.33
N TYR A 209 7.90 3.20 29.74
CA TYR A 209 6.72 3.20 28.91
C TYR A 209 5.80 4.36 29.28
N ARG A 210 4.89 4.68 28.36
CA ARG A 210 3.71 5.50 28.60
C ARG A 210 2.48 4.80 28.05
N ILE A 211 1.33 5.06 28.67
CA ILE A 211 0.05 4.52 28.24
C ILE A 211 -0.81 5.68 27.80
N LEU A 212 -1.38 5.56 26.62
CA LEU A 212 -2.21 6.58 26.01
C LEU A 212 -3.65 6.05 25.91
N ASP A 213 -4.62 6.89 26.25
CA ASP A 213 -6.03 6.61 25.98
C ASP A 213 -6.34 6.68 24.47
N CYS A 214 -7.60 6.42 24.11
CA CYS A 214 -8.00 6.43 22.70
C CYS A 214 -7.90 7.81 22.02
N ASN A 215 -7.78 8.89 22.81
CA ASN A 215 -7.56 10.26 22.35
C ASN A 215 -6.07 10.65 22.36
N MET A 216 -5.16 9.71 22.61
CA MET A 216 -3.72 9.92 22.76
C MET A 216 -3.32 10.78 23.96
N ASN A 217 -4.15 10.83 25.01
CA ASN A 217 -3.76 11.45 26.28
C ASN A 217 -3.05 10.43 27.16
N GLU A 218 -1.95 10.83 27.78
CA GLU A 218 -1.25 9.97 28.73
C GLU A 218 -2.09 9.71 29.98
N ILE A 219 -2.19 8.44 30.35
CA ILE A 219 -2.91 7.96 31.54
C ILE A 219 -2.00 7.09 32.40
N SER A 220 -2.30 7.04 33.69
CA SER A 220 -1.61 6.16 34.65
C SER A 220 -2.47 4.95 34.99
N LEU A 221 -1.87 3.77 35.03
CA LEU A 221 -2.46 2.60 35.67
C LEU A 221 -2.55 2.88 37.17
N LYS A 222 -3.74 2.70 37.77
CA LYS A 222 -3.95 2.90 39.20
C LYS A 222 -3.69 1.62 39.98
#